data_AF-A0A0N0KJD0-F1
#
_entry.id   AF-A0A0N0KJD0-F1
#
_cell.length_a   1.000
_cell.length_b   1.000
_cell.length_c   1.000
_cell.angle_alpha   90.00
_cell.angle_beta   90.00
_cell.angle_gamma   90.00
#
_symmetry.space_group_name_H-M   'P 1'
#
loop_
_entity.id
_entity.type
_entity.pdbx_description
1 polymer ?
#
loop_
_entity_poly.entity_id
_entity_poly.type
_entity_poly.pdbx_seq_one_letter_code
_entity_poly.pdbx_strand_id
1 'polypeptide(L)'
;MAGYIDALRSTLAELLGERDGVVSLELPSGLSPRVERLVREAVERLVEYQNRRYAQLYLERIGRFARRLDIGEDLLIEIARLMAARMTYEDPIRLAQLALKEAAIGPDGAPRNRVDRKCRFRIDEVVSALPIVVANPILKVLGALGWQHMPLKIRFNATDWLGIRRLRIEAWLRRWRMLSIRFAQERIWVERWLHMIDRCLAKRPEAVWAVLQSATMIGGYGDAYRYGLANWTLIIDTLVKPVFAGTLQLDDLAAAIAEARAAAVPDRRQTALKRTIAAIRARATAVATPATTMATAASGP
;
A
#
# COMPACT_ATOMS: atom_id res chain seq x y z
N MET A 1 13.75 24.39 -29.29
CA MET A 1 12.86 23.31 -29.79
C MET A 1 13.52 21.92 -29.76
N ALA A 2 14.80 21.77 -30.14
CA ALA A 2 15.50 20.47 -30.11
C ALA A 2 15.56 19.83 -28.69
N GLY A 3 15.91 20.58 -27.65
CA GLY A 3 15.97 20.05 -26.28
C GLY A 3 14.63 19.61 -25.67
N TYR A 4 13.50 20.17 -26.13
CA TYR A 4 12.16 19.73 -25.71
C TYR A 4 11.76 18.42 -26.38
N ILE A 5 12.12 18.26 -27.67
CA ILE A 5 11.88 17.02 -28.42
C ILE A 5 12.75 15.89 -27.88
N ASP A 6 14.00 16.16 -27.47
CA ASP A 6 14.86 15.15 -26.85
C ASP A 6 14.44 14.82 -25.41
N ALA A 7 13.97 15.79 -24.63
CA ALA A 7 13.37 15.52 -23.31
C ALA A 7 12.08 14.69 -23.44
N LEU A 8 11.23 15.00 -24.42
CA LEU A 8 10.01 14.25 -24.73
C LEU A 8 10.35 12.85 -25.24
N ARG A 9 11.34 12.71 -26.12
CA ARG A 9 11.80 11.42 -26.65
C ARG A 9 12.46 10.58 -25.56
N SER A 10 13.22 11.19 -24.65
CA SER A 10 13.81 10.51 -23.49
C SER A 10 12.73 10.05 -22.51
N THR A 11 11.75 10.90 -22.20
CA THR A 11 10.60 10.49 -21.37
C THR A 11 9.75 9.43 -22.06
N LEU A 12 9.56 9.51 -23.38
CA LEU A 12 8.87 8.49 -24.16
C LEU A 12 9.66 7.18 -24.23
N ALA A 13 10.99 7.19 -24.37
CA ALA A 13 11.84 6.00 -24.35
C ALA A 13 11.88 5.33 -22.97
N GLU A 14 11.92 6.13 -21.89
CA GLU A 14 11.72 5.64 -20.52
C GLU A 14 10.31 5.06 -20.32
N LEU A 15 9.29 5.69 -20.93
CA LEU A 15 7.91 5.28 -20.86
C LEU A 15 7.60 4.05 -21.74
N LEU A 16 8.35 3.84 -22.82
CA LEU A 16 8.27 2.67 -23.71
C LEU A 16 9.02 1.45 -23.13
N GLY A 17 9.84 1.64 -22.10
CA GLY A 17 10.59 0.56 -21.44
C GLY A 17 11.85 0.14 -22.21
N GLU A 18 12.32 0.94 -23.17
CA GLU A 18 13.50 0.62 -23.99
C GLU A 18 14.79 0.51 -23.16
N ARG A 19 14.82 1.09 -21.95
CA ARG A 19 15.95 0.98 -21.02
C ARG A 19 15.72 -0.02 -19.87
N ASP A 20 14.62 -0.76 -19.84
CA ASP A 20 14.33 -1.68 -18.74
C ASP A 20 15.33 -2.84 -18.69
N GLY A 21 15.79 -3.34 -19.83
CA GLY A 21 16.75 -4.45 -19.91
C GLY A 21 18.14 -4.15 -19.34
N VAL A 22 18.49 -2.88 -19.16
CA VAL A 22 19.82 -2.43 -18.70
C VAL A 22 19.93 -2.42 -17.17
N VAL A 23 18.81 -2.52 -16.44
CA VAL A 23 18.82 -2.48 -14.97
C VAL A 23 19.21 -3.83 -14.41
N SER A 24 20.37 -3.92 -13.76
CA SER A 24 20.79 -5.08 -12.98
C SER A 24 19.93 -5.22 -11.72
N LEU A 25 19.47 -6.44 -11.45
CA LEU A 25 18.66 -6.77 -10.27
C LEU A 25 19.53 -7.62 -9.34
N GLU A 26 20.28 -6.94 -8.49
CA GLU A 26 21.17 -7.56 -7.50
C GLU A 26 20.46 -7.63 -6.16
N LEU A 27 20.51 -8.81 -5.54
CA LEU A 27 19.96 -9.00 -4.21
C LEU A 27 20.88 -8.32 -3.18
N PRO A 28 20.33 -7.76 -2.08
CA PRO A 28 21.12 -7.31 -0.95
C PRO A 28 22.07 -8.42 -0.46
N SER A 29 23.30 -8.04 -0.13
CA SER A 29 24.27 -8.95 0.47
C SER A 29 23.84 -9.38 1.88
N GLY A 30 24.18 -10.60 2.28
CA GLY A 30 23.97 -11.09 3.66
C GLY A 30 22.54 -11.57 3.94
N LEU A 31 21.73 -11.81 2.91
CA LEU A 31 20.42 -12.44 3.08
C LEU A 31 20.57 -13.95 3.33
N SER A 32 19.70 -14.50 4.18
CA SER A 32 19.61 -15.95 4.33
C SER A 32 19.01 -16.59 3.07
N PRO A 33 19.25 -17.89 2.80
CA PRO A 33 18.64 -18.57 1.65
C PRO A 33 17.11 -18.51 1.61
N ARG A 34 16.45 -18.42 2.78
CA ARG A 34 14.98 -18.31 2.87
C ARG A 34 14.51 -16.93 2.45
N VAL A 35 15.18 -15.87 2.91
CA VAL A 35 14.88 -14.49 2.52
C VAL A 35 15.19 -14.28 1.04
N GLU A 36 16.29 -14.82 0.54
CA GLU A 36 16.67 -14.71 -0.88
C GLU A 36 15.59 -15.27 -1.81
N ARG A 37 15.08 -16.49 -1.55
CA ARG A 37 14.01 -17.09 -2.37
C ARG A 37 12.78 -16.20 -2.44
N LEU A 38 12.31 -15.73 -1.28
CA LEU A 38 11.15 -14.84 -1.20
C LEU A 38 11.38 -13.52 -1.95
N VAL A 39 12.58 -12.93 -1.80
CA VAL A 39 12.94 -11.69 -2.49
C VAL A 39 13.00 -11.89 -4.01
N ARG A 40 13.50 -13.03 -4.50
CA ARG A 40 13.50 -13.35 -5.95
C ARG A 40 12.07 -13.47 -6.49
N GLU A 41 11.21 -14.20 -5.82
CA GLU A 41 9.79 -14.32 -6.21
C GLU A 41 9.09 -12.95 -6.23
N ALA A 42 9.36 -12.10 -5.23
CA ALA A 42 8.84 -10.74 -5.19
C ALA A 42 9.36 -9.87 -6.35
N VAL A 43 10.65 -9.97 -6.67
CA VAL A 43 11.28 -9.28 -7.80
C VAL A 43 10.63 -9.69 -9.13
N GLU A 44 10.48 -10.99 -9.39
CA GLU A 44 9.84 -11.50 -10.60
C GLU A 44 8.41 -10.96 -10.73
N ARG A 45 7.65 -11.01 -9.64
CA ARG A 45 6.28 -10.46 -9.58
C ARG A 45 6.25 -8.96 -9.88
N LEU A 46 7.21 -8.19 -9.38
CA LEU A 46 7.28 -6.73 -9.59
C LEU A 46 7.71 -6.36 -11.01
N VAL A 47 8.58 -7.16 -11.63
CA VAL A 47 8.95 -7.02 -13.05
C VAL A 47 7.74 -7.29 -13.93
N GLU A 48 6.99 -8.36 -13.65
CA GLU A 48 5.74 -8.67 -14.36
C GLU A 48 4.68 -7.56 -14.14
N TYR A 49 4.56 -7.09 -12.90
CA TYR A 49 3.62 -6.03 -12.53
C TYR A 49 3.90 -4.73 -13.29
N GLN A 50 5.13 -4.24 -13.24
CA GLN A 50 5.53 -2.96 -13.80
C GLN A 50 6.76 -3.11 -14.70
N ASN A 51 7.97 -3.20 -14.11
CA ASN A 51 9.24 -3.33 -14.80
C ASN A 51 10.42 -3.55 -13.83
N ARG A 52 11.64 -3.67 -14.39
CA ARG A 52 12.89 -3.89 -13.64
C ARG A 52 13.25 -2.71 -12.73
N ARG A 53 13.06 -1.47 -13.19
CA ARG A 53 13.26 -0.27 -12.34
C ARG A 53 12.38 -0.30 -11.09
N TYR A 54 11.13 -0.74 -11.21
CA TYR A 54 10.22 -0.85 -10.08
C TYR A 54 10.62 -1.97 -9.10
N ALA A 55 11.15 -3.09 -9.62
CA ALA A 55 11.71 -4.15 -8.79
C ALA A 55 13.00 -3.70 -8.07
N GLN A 56 13.84 -2.87 -8.71
CA GLN A 56 15.01 -2.28 -8.07
C GLN A 56 14.63 -1.41 -6.87
N LEU A 57 13.57 -0.59 -6.99
CA LEU A 57 13.06 0.21 -5.88
C LEU A 57 12.61 -0.66 -4.67
N TYR A 58 12.09 -1.85 -4.93
CA TYR A 58 11.80 -2.82 -3.88
C TYR A 58 13.09 -3.35 -3.22
N LEU A 59 14.09 -3.71 -4.01
CA LEU A 59 15.38 -4.19 -3.52
C LEU A 59 16.11 -3.12 -2.69
N GLU A 60 16.09 -1.86 -3.12
CA GLU A 60 16.64 -0.73 -2.36
C GLU A 60 15.98 -0.61 -0.99
N ARG A 61 14.66 -0.76 -0.91
CA ARG A 61 13.93 -0.72 0.37
C ARG A 61 14.28 -1.90 1.25
N ILE A 62 14.30 -3.14 0.73
CA ILE A 62 14.73 -4.32 1.49
C ILE A 62 16.15 -4.15 2.00
N GLY A 63 17.06 -3.65 1.16
CA GLY A 63 18.45 -3.41 1.53
C GLY A 63 18.63 -2.43 2.70
N ARG A 64 17.67 -1.53 2.95
CA ARG A 64 17.69 -0.67 4.15
C ARG A 64 17.44 -1.47 5.44
N PHE A 65 16.56 -2.46 5.39
CA PHE A 65 16.22 -3.30 6.54
C PHE A 65 17.19 -4.48 6.71
N ALA A 66 17.65 -5.09 5.62
CA ALA A 66 18.60 -6.21 5.65
C ALA A 66 19.97 -5.85 6.24
N ARG A 67 20.38 -4.57 6.17
CA ARG A 67 21.63 -4.08 6.77
C ARG A 67 21.55 -3.82 8.27
N ARG A 68 20.39 -4.00 8.89
CA ARG A 68 20.18 -3.73 10.31
C ARG A 68 20.38 -4.98 11.16
N LEU A 69 21.08 -4.83 12.27
CA LEU A 69 21.36 -5.93 13.21
C LEU A 69 20.20 -6.20 14.18
N ASP A 70 19.30 -5.23 14.37
CA ASP A 70 18.12 -5.33 15.25
C ASP A 70 16.91 -6.01 14.58
N ILE A 71 17.08 -6.51 13.35
CA ILE A 71 16.03 -7.18 12.59
C ILE A 71 16.37 -8.67 12.43
N GLY A 72 15.58 -9.50 13.09
CA GLY A 72 15.63 -10.96 12.89
C GLY A 72 15.09 -11.39 11.53
N GLU A 73 15.45 -12.60 11.11
CA GLU A 73 15.09 -13.18 9.81
C GLU A 73 13.57 -13.16 9.56
N ASP A 74 12.76 -13.62 10.51
CA ASP A 74 11.30 -13.69 10.34
C ASP A 74 10.66 -12.31 10.15
N LEU A 75 11.20 -11.28 10.80
CA LEU A 75 10.72 -9.91 10.63
C LEU A 75 11.04 -9.39 9.22
N LEU A 76 12.25 -9.69 8.72
CA LEU A 76 12.65 -9.32 7.36
C LEU A 76 11.83 -10.05 6.28
N ILE A 77 11.55 -11.34 6.48
CA ILE A 77 10.65 -12.13 5.64
C ILE A 77 9.28 -11.46 5.55
N GLU A 78 8.72 -11.04 6.68
CA GLU A 78 7.39 -10.46 6.70
C GLU A 78 7.36 -9.05 6.11
N ILE A 79 8.40 -8.22 6.34
CA ILE A 79 8.60 -6.94 5.65
C ILE A 79 8.63 -7.15 4.14
N ALA A 80 9.42 -8.12 3.66
CA ALA A 80 9.54 -8.44 2.24
C ALA A 80 8.20 -8.86 1.64
N ARG A 81 7.49 -9.79 2.28
CA ARG A 81 6.20 -10.30 1.83
C ARG A 81 5.15 -9.19 1.74
N LEU A 82 4.97 -8.42 2.81
CA LEU A 82 3.95 -7.37 2.87
C LEU A 82 4.30 -6.19 1.96
N MET A 83 5.57 -5.79 1.88
CA MET A 83 5.99 -4.72 0.99
C MET A 83 5.78 -5.10 -0.47
N ALA A 84 6.13 -6.33 -0.88
CA ALA A 84 5.86 -6.80 -2.23
C ALA A 84 4.37 -6.75 -2.56
N ALA A 85 3.51 -7.22 -1.65
CA ALA A 85 2.06 -7.17 -1.82
C ALA A 85 1.54 -5.72 -1.96
N ARG A 86 2.05 -4.80 -1.13
CA ARG A 86 1.65 -3.37 -1.15
C ARG A 86 2.18 -2.62 -2.37
N MET A 87 3.35 -3.02 -2.89
CA MET A 87 3.88 -2.50 -4.15
C MET A 87 3.16 -3.05 -5.38
N THR A 88 2.44 -4.17 -5.27
CA THR A 88 1.59 -4.74 -6.32
C THR A 88 0.10 -4.51 -6.04
N TYR A 89 -0.29 -3.27 -5.77
CA TYR A 89 -1.69 -2.92 -5.48
C TYR A 89 -2.61 -3.18 -6.69
N GLU A 90 -3.90 -3.38 -6.39
CA GLU A 90 -4.92 -3.63 -7.40
C GLU A 90 -5.46 -2.30 -7.96
N ASP A 91 -5.17 -2.06 -9.23
CA ASP A 91 -5.77 -1.01 -10.05
C ASP A 91 -6.42 -1.64 -11.30
N PRO A 92 -7.21 -0.90 -12.10
CA PRO A 92 -7.82 -1.45 -13.31
C PRO A 92 -6.79 -2.09 -14.27
N ILE A 93 -5.59 -1.52 -14.36
CA ILE A 93 -4.49 -2.04 -15.19
C ILE A 93 -4.04 -3.42 -14.68
N ARG A 94 -3.89 -3.59 -13.36
CA ARG A 94 -3.47 -4.83 -12.72
C ARG A 94 -4.56 -5.88 -12.81
N LEU A 95 -5.82 -5.50 -12.66
CA LEU A 95 -6.93 -6.42 -12.88
C LEU A 95 -6.97 -6.92 -14.34
N ALA A 96 -6.66 -6.05 -15.32
CA ALA A 96 -6.52 -6.48 -16.71
C ALA A 96 -5.34 -7.45 -16.92
N GLN A 97 -4.18 -7.17 -16.31
CA GLN A 97 -3.03 -8.08 -16.33
C GLN A 97 -3.38 -9.45 -15.71
N LEU A 98 -4.05 -9.45 -14.56
CA LEU A 98 -4.47 -10.68 -13.88
C LEU A 98 -5.51 -11.45 -14.69
N ALA A 99 -6.44 -10.77 -15.34
CA ALA A 99 -7.43 -11.40 -16.21
C ALA A 99 -6.78 -12.08 -17.42
N LEU A 100 -5.79 -11.42 -18.05
CA LEU A 100 -5.01 -12.02 -19.14
C LEU A 100 -4.18 -13.22 -18.68
N LYS A 101 -3.54 -13.13 -17.50
CA LYS A 101 -2.75 -14.21 -16.93
C LYS A 101 -3.61 -15.42 -16.60
N GLU A 102 -4.75 -15.20 -15.97
CA GLU A 102 -5.72 -16.26 -15.64
C GLU A 102 -6.29 -16.92 -16.90
N ALA A 103 -6.58 -16.14 -17.94
CA ALA A 103 -7.08 -16.67 -19.20
C ALA A 103 -6.06 -17.57 -19.93
N ALA A 104 -4.77 -17.49 -19.56
CA ALA A 104 -3.68 -18.30 -20.08
C ALA A 104 -3.67 -18.35 -21.62
N ILE A 105 -3.70 -17.16 -22.24
CA ILE A 105 -3.82 -16.99 -23.69
C ILE A 105 -2.70 -17.76 -24.41
N GLY A 106 -3.09 -18.70 -25.27
CA GLY A 106 -2.16 -19.52 -26.05
C GLY A 106 -1.47 -18.74 -27.18
N PRO A 107 -0.46 -19.33 -27.84
CA PRO A 107 0.21 -18.73 -29.01
C PRO A 107 -0.73 -18.44 -30.18
N ASP A 108 -1.80 -19.22 -30.29
CA ASP A 108 -2.93 -19.07 -31.21
C ASP A 108 -3.86 -17.89 -30.87
N GLY A 109 -3.64 -17.23 -29.73
CA GLY A 109 -4.46 -16.12 -29.25
C GLY A 109 -5.75 -16.55 -28.57
N ALA A 110 -6.00 -17.86 -28.43
CA ALA A 110 -7.19 -18.38 -27.79
C ALA A 110 -7.03 -18.45 -26.26
N PRO A 111 -8.07 -18.10 -25.48
CA PRO A 111 -8.06 -18.28 -24.04
C PRO A 111 -8.22 -19.77 -23.68
N ARG A 112 -7.38 -20.27 -22.76
CA ARG A 112 -7.51 -21.63 -22.22
C ARG A 112 -8.51 -21.69 -21.07
N ASN A 113 -8.65 -20.59 -20.33
CA ASN A 113 -9.60 -20.45 -19.24
C ASN A 113 -10.57 -19.31 -19.52
N ARG A 114 -11.84 -19.53 -19.19
CA ARG A 114 -12.86 -18.49 -19.31
C ARG A 114 -12.77 -17.53 -18.13
N VAL A 115 -12.45 -16.27 -18.41
CA VAL A 115 -12.37 -15.21 -17.40
C VAL A 115 -13.43 -14.15 -17.68
N ASP A 116 -14.34 -13.97 -16.73
CA ASP A 116 -15.33 -12.90 -16.73
C ASP A 116 -15.54 -12.36 -15.32
N ARG A 117 -14.81 -11.29 -14.98
CA ARG A 117 -14.86 -10.69 -13.64
C ARG A 117 -15.51 -9.31 -13.70
N LYS A 118 -16.47 -9.07 -12.80
CA LYS A 118 -17.12 -7.76 -12.63
C LYS A 118 -16.60 -7.10 -11.37
N CYS A 119 -15.90 -5.99 -11.53
CA CYS A 119 -15.31 -5.23 -10.44
C CYS A 119 -16.07 -3.92 -10.26
N ARG A 120 -16.28 -3.53 -9.01
CA ARG A 120 -16.92 -2.27 -8.64
C ARG A 120 -15.84 -1.29 -8.23
N PHE A 121 -15.71 -0.23 -9.02
CA PHE A 121 -14.83 0.91 -8.77
C PHE A 121 -15.67 2.15 -8.50
N ARG A 122 -15.01 3.22 -8.11
CA ARG A 122 -15.56 4.57 -8.23
C ARG A 122 -14.89 5.30 -9.39
N ILE A 123 -15.58 6.30 -9.95
CA ILE A 123 -15.02 7.09 -11.07
C ILE A 123 -13.68 7.69 -10.67
N ASP A 124 -13.57 8.26 -9.47
CA ASP A 124 -12.32 8.82 -8.96
C ASP A 124 -11.16 7.80 -8.89
N GLU A 125 -11.43 6.52 -8.63
CA GLU A 125 -10.39 5.47 -8.60
C GLU A 125 -9.86 5.14 -9.99
N VAL A 126 -10.75 5.06 -10.97
CA VAL A 126 -10.39 4.76 -12.35
C VAL A 126 -9.63 5.93 -12.94
N VAL A 127 -10.09 7.16 -12.69
CA VAL A 127 -9.41 8.38 -13.10
C VAL A 127 -8.06 8.52 -12.38
N SER A 128 -7.95 8.09 -11.12
CA SER A 128 -6.69 8.12 -10.38
C SER A 128 -5.62 7.17 -10.94
N ALA A 129 -6.00 6.17 -11.75
CA ALA A 129 -5.07 5.31 -12.47
C ALA A 129 -4.48 5.96 -13.73
N LEU A 130 -5.02 7.10 -14.18
CA LEU A 130 -4.50 7.88 -15.31
C LEU A 130 -3.33 8.79 -14.88
N PRO A 131 -2.47 9.23 -15.83
CA PRO A 131 -1.44 10.23 -15.55
C PRO A 131 -2.00 11.49 -14.88
N ILE A 132 -1.28 12.05 -13.91
CA ILE A 132 -1.69 13.22 -13.12
C ILE A 132 -2.20 14.38 -13.99
N VAL A 133 -1.54 14.64 -15.12
CA VAL A 133 -1.88 15.73 -16.06
C VAL A 133 -3.27 15.55 -16.67
N VAL A 134 -3.69 14.29 -16.89
CA VAL A 134 -5.01 13.94 -17.44
C VAL A 134 -6.04 13.79 -16.32
N ALA A 135 -5.65 13.15 -15.22
CA ALA A 135 -6.54 12.84 -14.11
C ALA A 135 -7.05 14.10 -13.39
N ASN A 136 -6.19 15.08 -13.14
CA ASN A 136 -6.54 16.30 -12.40
C ASN A 136 -7.68 17.13 -13.03
N PRO A 137 -7.64 17.51 -14.32
CA PRO A 137 -8.74 18.26 -14.94
C PRO A 137 -10.04 17.45 -14.96
N ILE A 138 -9.97 16.14 -15.23
CA ILE A 138 -11.14 15.26 -15.22
C ILE A 138 -11.77 15.21 -13.83
N LEU A 139 -10.97 15.03 -12.77
CA LEU A 139 -11.46 15.05 -11.40
C LEU A 139 -12.11 16.39 -11.05
N LYS A 140 -11.54 17.53 -11.47
CA LYS A 140 -12.16 18.85 -11.23
C LYS A 140 -13.55 18.96 -11.86
N VAL A 141 -13.69 18.57 -13.12
CA VAL A 141 -14.98 18.59 -13.84
C VAL A 141 -15.98 17.65 -13.18
N LEU A 142 -15.60 16.40 -12.91
CA LEU A 142 -16.45 15.45 -12.20
C LEU A 142 -16.83 15.93 -10.79
N GLY A 143 -15.95 16.70 -10.15
CA GLY A 143 -16.18 17.29 -8.83
C GLY A 143 -17.25 18.36 -8.86
N ALA A 144 -17.16 19.26 -9.84
CA ALA A 144 -18.19 20.27 -10.07
C ALA A 144 -19.56 19.64 -10.39
N LEU A 145 -19.58 18.48 -11.04
CA LEU A 145 -20.80 17.73 -11.35
C LEU A 145 -21.28 16.82 -10.21
N GLY A 146 -20.52 16.67 -9.12
CA GLY A 146 -20.83 15.75 -8.02
C GLY A 146 -20.69 14.25 -8.37
N TRP A 147 -20.07 13.91 -9.50
CA TRP A 147 -20.00 12.54 -10.03
C TRP A 147 -18.74 11.78 -9.64
N GLN A 148 -17.75 12.42 -9.01
CA GLN A 148 -16.47 11.80 -8.65
C GLN A 148 -16.61 10.45 -7.92
N HIS A 149 -17.64 10.35 -7.10
CA HIS A 149 -17.84 9.24 -6.18
C HIS A 149 -18.88 8.21 -6.66
N MET A 150 -19.37 8.36 -7.89
CA MET A 150 -20.34 7.43 -8.44
C MET A 150 -19.72 6.03 -8.62
N PRO A 151 -20.49 4.96 -8.33
CA PRO A 151 -20.01 3.61 -8.56
C PRO A 151 -19.95 3.31 -10.05
N LEU A 152 -18.82 2.78 -10.50
CA LEU A 152 -18.59 2.29 -11.86
C LEU A 152 -18.38 0.78 -11.83
N LYS A 153 -19.12 0.04 -12.67
CA LYS A 153 -18.91 -1.39 -12.86
C LYS A 153 -18.04 -1.61 -14.09
N ILE A 154 -16.84 -2.15 -13.89
CA ILE A 154 -15.94 -2.54 -14.99
C ILE A 154 -15.97 -4.06 -15.11
N ARG A 155 -16.14 -4.55 -16.34
CA ARG A 155 -16.07 -5.98 -16.68
C ARG A 155 -14.72 -6.28 -17.32
N PHE A 156 -13.98 -7.22 -16.74
CA PHE A 156 -12.74 -7.77 -17.27
C PHE A 156 -13.06 -9.13 -17.88
N ASN A 157 -13.26 -9.15 -19.20
CA ASN A 157 -13.66 -10.33 -19.94
C ASN A 157 -12.56 -10.74 -20.92
N ALA A 158 -12.06 -11.97 -20.77
CA ALA A 158 -11.07 -12.59 -21.66
C ALA A 158 -11.64 -13.81 -22.40
N THR A 159 -12.95 -13.84 -22.64
CA THR A 159 -13.64 -14.93 -23.36
C THR A 159 -13.53 -14.77 -24.87
N ASP A 160 -13.64 -13.53 -25.37
CA ASP A 160 -13.66 -13.22 -26.80
C ASP A 160 -12.42 -12.42 -27.21
N TRP A 161 -12.06 -12.48 -28.50
CA TRP A 161 -10.91 -11.78 -29.04
C TRP A 161 -10.94 -10.25 -28.80
N LEU A 162 -12.13 -9.63 -28.86
CA LEU A 162 -12.32 -8.21 -28.55
C LEU A 162 -12.04 -7.91 -27.08
N GLY A 163 -12.52 -8.77 -26.17
CA GLY A 163 -12.26 -8.65 -24.74
C GLY A 163 -10.77 -8.79 -24.42
N ILE A 164 -10.11 -9.79 -25.00
CA ILE A 164 -8.66 -9.99 -24.88
C ILE A 164 -7.90 -8.77 -25.43
N ARG A 165 -8.29 -8.24 -26.59
CA ARG A 165 -7.66 -7.03 -27.18
C ARG A 165 -7.82 -5.82 -26.27
N ARG A 166 -9.01 -5.59 -25.73
CA ARG A 166 -9.26 -4.51 -24.75
C ARG A 166 -8.40 -4.68 -23.51
N LEU A 167 -8.35 -5.88 -22.92
CA LEU A 167 -7.52 -6.16 -21.75
C LEU A 167 -6.03 -5.96 -22.04
N ARG A 168 -5.56 -6.31 -23.25
CA ARG A 168 -4.17 -6.06 -23.67
C ARG A 168 -3.88 -4.56 -23.73
N ILE A 169 -4.81 -3.75 -24.24
CA ILE A 169 -4.68 -2.29 -24.25
C ILE A 169 -4.65 -1.76 -22.80
N GLU A 170 -5.59 -2.19 -21.95
CA GLU A 170 -5.62 -1.78 -20.54
C GLU A 170 -4.34 -2.18 -19.79
N ALA A 171 -3.85 -3.41 -19.97
CA ALA A 171 -2.60 -3.88 -19.38
C ALA A 171 -1.36 -3.14 -19.92
N TRP A 172 -1.38 -2.72 -21.18
CA TRP A 172 -0.32 -1.93 -21.79
C TRP A 172 -0.19 -0.54 -21.16
N LEU A 173 -1.28 0.02 -20.63
CA LEU A 173 -1.28 1.28 -19.87
C LEU A 173 -0.45 1.22 -18.58
N ARG A 174 0.07 0.04 -18.17
CA ARG A 174 1.03 -0.08 -17.05
C ARG A 174 2.21 0.88 -17.17
N ARG A 175 2.63 1.22 -18.39
CA ARG A 175 3.68 2.21 -18.67
C ARG A 175 3.39 3.59 -18.07
N TRP A 176 2.10 3.95 -17.98
CA TRP A 176 1.64 5.21 -17.41
C TRP A 176 1.33 5.12 -15.92
N ARG A 177 1.27 3.91 -15.35
CA ARG A 177 0.92 3.68 -13.95
C ARG A 177 1.80 4.50 -13.00
N MET A 178 3.11 4.57 -13.25
CA MET A 178 4.04 5.35 -12.42
C MET A 178 3.81 6.87 -12.47
N LEU A 179 3.06 7.37 -13.45
CA LEU A 179 2.67 8.77 -13.56
C LEU A 179 1.29 9.04 -12.96
N SER A 180 0.64 8.02 -12.42
CA SER A 180 -0.73 8.11 -11.92
C SER A 180 -0.82 8.74 -10.53
N ILE A 181 -1.96 9.37 -10.24
CA ILE A 181 -2.27 9.88 -8.89
C ILE A 181 -2.22 8.72 -7.88
N ARG A 182 -2.78 7.57 -8.26
CA ARG A 182 -2.82 6.37 -7.43
C ARG A 182 -1.42 5.92 -7.04
N PHE A 183 -0.49 5.86 -7.98
CA PHE A 183 0.89 5.48 -7.70
C PHE A 183 1.57 6.43 -6.72
N ALA A 184 1.40 7.74 -6.88
CA ALA A 184 1.98 8.72 -5.97
C ALA A 184 1.46 8.53 -4.52
N GLN A 185 0.16 8.29 -4.37
CA GLN A 185 -0.46 8.01 -3.06
C GLN A 185 0.08 6.71 -2.44
N GLU A 186 0.14 5.64 -3.22
CA GLU A 186 0.64 4.33 -2.76
C GLU A 186 2.11 4.40 -2.36
N ARG A 187 2.95 5.12 -3.13
CA ARG A 187 4.36 5.33 -2.81
C ARG A 187 4.53 6.07 -1.48
N ILE A 188 3.80 7.17 -1.28
CA ILE A 188 3.84 7.94 -0.02
C ILE A 188 3.41 7.06 1.15
N TRP A 189 2.35 6.26 0.96
CA TRP A 189 1.87 5.38 2.01
C TRP A 189 2.89 4.29 2.37
N VAL A 190 3.49 3.62 1.38
CA VAL A 190 4.53 2.59 1.62
C VAL A 190 5.70 3.19 2.38
N GLU A 191 6.25 4.33 1.97
CA GLU A 191 7.35 4.97 2.69
C GLU A 191 6.95 5.40 4.10
N ARG A 192 5.73 5.92 4.30
CA ARG A 192 5.22 6.26 5.62
C ARG A 192 5.12 5.03 6.52
N TRP A 193 4.66 3.89 6.00
CA TRP A 193 4.58 2.64 6.75
C TRP A 193 5.97 2.09 7.11
N LEU A 194 6.90 2.05 6.15
CA LEU A 194 8.29 1.63 6.41
C LEU A 194 8.96 2.55 7.45
N HIS A 195 8.70 3.85 7.39
CA HIS A 195 9.18 4.79 8.40
C HIS A 195 8.58 4.53 9.79
N MET A 196 7.30 4.13 9.88
CA MET A 196 6.71 3.74 11.16
C MET A 196 7.34 2.47 11.73
N ILE A 197 7.70 1.49 10.90
CA ILE A 197 8.43 0.29 11.34
C ILE A 197 9.80 0.68 11.90
N ASP A 198 10.56 1.49 11.17
CA ASP A 198 11.87 1.99 11.59
C ASP A 198 11.81 2.74 12.93
N ARG A 199 10.83 3.64 13.08
CA ARG A 199 10.60 4.37 14.33
C ARG A 199 10.16 3.45 15.47
N CYS A 200 9.38 2.42 15.18
CA CYS A 200 8.95 1.43 16.16
C CYS A 200 10.14 0.66 16.70
N LEU A 201 11.01 0.14 15.83
CA LEU A 201 12.23 -0.57 16.23
C LEU A 201 13.10 0.27 17.17
N ALA A 202 13.22 1.58 16.92
CA ALA A 202 14.03 2.48 17.72
C ALA A 202 13.41 2.89 19.08
N LYS A 203 12.08 2.81 19.23
CA LYS A 203 11.37 3.38 20.41
C LYS A 203 10.59 2.36 21.22
N ARG A 204 9.95 1.40 20.55
CA ARG A 204 9.06 0.36 21.11
C ARG A 204 9.21 -0.93 20.28
N PRO A 205 10.38 -1.60 20.30
CA PRO A 205 10.62 -2.79 19.49
C PRO A 205 9.61 -3.91 19.75
N GLU A 206 9.04 -3.98 20.95
CA GLU A 206 7.99 -4.93 21.33
C GLU A 206 6.72 -4.83 20.46
N ALA A 207 6.45 -3.66 19.88
CA ALA A 207 5.26 -3.41 19.06
C ALA A 207 5.51 -3.52 17.54
N VAL A 208 6.74 -3.87 17.10
CA VAL A 208 7.11 -3.83 15.68
C VAL A 208 6.22 -4.73 14.83
N TRP A 209 5.88 -5.92 15.33
CA TRP A 209 4.99 -6.86 14.63
C TRP A 209 3.59 -6.29 14.44
N ALA A 210 3.06 -5.57 15.43
CA ALA A 210 1.74 -4.95 15.32
C ALA A 210 1.74 -3.81 14.28
N VAL A 211 2.78 -2.99 14.25
CA VAL A 211 2.97 -1.93 13.23
C VAL A 211 3.17 -2.54 11.84
N LEU A 212 3.95 -3.61 11.73
CA LEU A 212 4.15 -4.33 10.48
C LEU A 212 2.83 -4.88 9.92
N GLN A 213 2.10 -5.63 10.76
CA GLN A 213 0.82 -6.25 10.37
C GLN A 213 -0.28 -5.23 10.08
N SER A 214 -0.16 -3.98 10.52
CA SER A 214 -1.13 -2.93 10.18
C SER A 214 -1.29 -2.73 8.66
N ALA A 215 -0.29 -3.09 7.85
CA ALA A 215 -0.39 -3.05 6.39
C ALA A 215 -1.49 -3.95 5.81
N THR A 216 -1.86 -5.04 6.51
CA THR A 216 -2.91 -5.96 6.03
C THR A 216 -4.32 -5.36 6.09
N MET A 217 -4.49 -4.24 6.80
CA MET A 217 -5.74 -3.48 6.78
C MET A 217 -6.05 -2.88 5.40
N ILE A 218 -5.03 -2.75 4.55
CA ILE A 218 -5.13 -2.08 3.27
C ILE A 218 -4.99 -3.10 2.15
N GLY A 219 -6.09 -3.35 1.46
CA GLY A 219 -6.14 -4.31 0.36
C GLY A 219 -7.25 -4.00 -0.63
N GLY A 220 -7.14 -4.61 -1.80
CA GLY A 220 -8.11 -4.49 -2.88
C GLY A 220 -8.24 -3.08 -3.45
N TYR A 221 -9.44 -2.79 -3.94
CA TYR A 221 -9.86 -1.55 -4.57
C TYR A 221 -11.24 -1.13 -4.01
N GLY A 222 -11.75 0.02 -4.43
CA GLY A 222 -13.06 0.48 -3.99
C GLY A 222 -13.08 0.98 -2.55
N ASP A 223 -14.27 0.94 -1.96
CA ASP A 223 -14.49 1.43 -0.61
C ASP A 223 -13.69 0.64 0.44
N ALA A 224 -13.43 -0.66 0.24
CA ALA A 224 -12.62 -1.47 1.15
C ALA A 224 -11.20 -0.89 1.31
N TYR A 225 -10.55 -0.53 0.20
CA TYR A 225 -9.25 0.13 0.23
C TYR A 225 -9.32 1.46 0.99
N ARG A 226 -10.34 2.29 0.70
CA ARG A 226 -10.49 3.63 1.31
C ARG A 226 -10.71 3.55 2.80
N TYR A 227 -11.57 2.63 3.27
CA TYR A 227 -11.79 2.40 4.69
C TYR A 227 -10.51 1.88 5.35
N GLY A 228 -9.82 0.92 4.73
CA GLY A 228 -8.54 0.41 5.21
C GLY A 228 -7.51 1.52 5.40
N LEU A 229 -7.30 2.36 4.39
CA LEU A 229 -6.34 3.47 4.44
C LEU A 229 -6.73 4.53 5.47
N ALA A 230 -8.01 4.90 5.56
CA ALA A 230 -8.50 5.87 6.54
C ALA A 230 -8.35 5.33 7.98
N ASN A 231 -8.69 4.05 8.20
CA ASN A 231 -8.58 3.41 9.51
C ASN A 231 -7.11 3.27 9.93
N TRP A 232 -6.26 2.83 9.01
CA TRP A 232 -4.82 2.75 9.25
C TRP A 232 -4.24 4.13 9.61
N THR A 233 -4.59 5.16 8.85
CA THR A 233 -4.14 6.53 9.09
C THR A 233 -4.56 7.01 10.48
N LEU A 234 -5.81 6.75 10.86
CA LEU A 234 -6.33 7.12 12.18
C LEU A 234 -5.56 6.41 13.31
N ILE A 235 -5.33 5.10 13.21
CA ILE A 235 -4.56 4.34 14.21
C ILE A 235 -3.14 4.89 14.34
N ILE A 236 -2.45 5.11 13.21
CA ILE A 236 -1.08 5.61 13.22
C ILE A 236 -1.00 7.01 13.82
N ASP A 237 -1.90 7.92 13.44
CA ASP A 237 -1.82 9.32 13.85
C ASP A 237 -2.31 9.56 15.28
N THR A 238 -3.19 8.71 15.82
CA THR A 238 -3.79 8.93 17.14
C THR A 238 -3.26 8.03 18.24
N LEU A 239 -2.61 6.92 17.90
CA LEU A 239 -1.98 6.00 18.86
C LEU A 239 -0.47 5.92 18.64
N VAL A 240 -0.03 5.48 17.46
CA VAL A 240 1.38 5.12 17.23
C VAL A 240 2.31 6.33 17.28
N LYS A 241 2.03 7.38 16.51
CA LYS A 241 2.85 8.59 16.50
C LYS A 241 2.89 9.29 17.87
N PRO A 242 1.76 9.47 18.59
CA PRO A 242 1.80 10.05 19.93
C PRO A 242 2.67 9.28 20.92
N VAL A 243 2.66 7.95 20.88
CA VAL A 243 3.55 7.11 21.72
C VAL A 243 5.02 7.31 21.34
N PHE A 244 5.35 7.30 20.04
CA PHE A 244 6.71 7.55 19.59
C PHE A 244 7.22 8.96 19.92
N ALA A 245 6.31 9.94 20.04
CA ALA A 245 6.60 11.30 20.45
C ALA A 245 6.63 11.48 21.98
N GLY A 246 6.28 10.46 22.77
CA GLY A 246 6.21 10.54 24.24
C GLY A 246 4.98 11.27 24.78
N THR A 247 4.09 11.75 23.91
CA THR A 247 2.86 12.49 24.27
C THR A 247 1.71 11.60 24.74
N LEU A 248 1.82 10.28 24.53
CA LEU A 248 0.88 9.28 25.01
C LEU A 248 1.68 8.13 25.62
N GLN A 249 1.44 7.83 26.89
CA GLN A 249 2.06 6.70 27.58
C GLN A 249 1.14 5.49 27.46
N LEU A 250 1.58 4.45 26.75
CA LEU A 250 0.85 3.19 26.60
C LEU A 250 1.81 2.06 26.92
N ASP A 251 1.55 1.30 27.98
CA ASP A 251 2.43 0.19 28.40
C ASP A 251 2.54 -0.85 27.29
N ASP A 252 1.41 -1.29 26.75
CA ASP A 252 1.34 -2.25 25.64
C ASP A 252 0.77 -1.60 24.37
N LEU A 253 1.68 -1.05 23.55
CA LEU A 253 1.33 -0.51 22.24
C LEU A 253 0.88 -1.60 21.27
N ALA A 254 1.39 -2.83 21.38
CA ALA A 254 1.04 -3.92 20.46
C ALA A 254 -0.43 -4.31 20.64
N ALA A 255 -0.87 -4.49 21.89
CA ALA A 255 -2.26 -4.76 22.23
C ALA A 255 -3.19 -3.61 21.82
N ALA A 256 -2.78 -2.35 22.05
CA ALA A 256 -3.57 -1.19 21.63
C ALA A 256 -3.78 -1.14 20.11
N ILE A 257 -2.74 -1.44 19.31
CA ILE A 257 -2.86 -1.53 17.86
C ILE A 257 -3.77 -2.71 17.47
N ALA A 258 -3.63 -3.87 18.10
CA ALA A 258 -4.47 -5.04 17.81
C ALA A 258 -5.96 -4.79 18.12
N GLU A 259 -6.26 -4.19 19.27
CA GLU A 259 -7.62 -3.81 19.68
C GLU A 259 -8.23 -2.79 18.69
N ALA A 260 -7.48 -1.75 18.32
CA ALA A 260 -7.93 -0.77 17.34
C ALA A 260 -8.15 -1.41 15.96
N ARG A 261 -7.28 -2.32 15.53
CA ARG A 261 -7.44 -3.07 14.26
C ARG A 261 -8.69 -3.94 14.27
N ALA A 262 -8.99 -4.61 15.38
CA ALA A 262 -10.21 -5.42 15.51
C ALA A 262 -11.49 -4.57 15.41
N ALA A 263 -11.45 -3.31 15.86
CA ALA A 263 -12.56 -2.36 15.75
C ALA A 263 -12.67 -1.67 14.37
N ALA A 264 -11.71 -1.89 13.46
CA ALA A 264 -11.64 -1.22 12.16
C ALA A 264 -12.57 -1.85 11.10
N VAL A 265 -13.88 -1.80 11.35
CA VAL A 265 -14.91 -2.29 10.43
C VAL A 265 -15.15 -1.31 9.26
N PRO A 266 -15.75 -1.76 8.13
CA PRO A 266 -16.14 -0.89 7.02
C PRO A 266 -17.22 0.15 7.41
N ASP A 267 -16.78 1.28 7.99
CA ASP A 267 -17.64 2.41 8.38
C ASP A 267 -17.00 3.74 7.90
N ARG A 268 -17.75 4.50 7.10
CA ARG A 268 -17.34 5.81 6.58
C ARG A 268 -17.09 6.85 7.68
N ARG A 269 -17.78 6.75 8.81
CA ARG A 269 -17.60 7.65 9.96
C ARG A 269 -16.51 7.17 10.92
N GLN A 270 -16.06 5.91 10.76
CA GLN A 270 -15.08 5.25 11.62
C GLN A 270 -15.51 5.26 13.10
N THR A 271 -16.81 5.12 13.36
CA THR A 271 -17.43 5.36 14.67
C THR A 271 -16.92 4.38 15.72
N ALA A 272 -16.93 3.08 15.40
CA ALA A 272 -16.42 2.02 16.28
C ALA A 272 -14.93 2.23 16.59
N LEU A 273 -14.12 2.44 15.55
CA LEU A 273 -12.68 2.67 15.68
C LEU A 273 -12.36 3.90 16.56
N LYS A 274 -13.05 5.03 16.33
CA LYS A 274 -12.87 6.25 17.14
C LYS A 274 -13.22 6.01 18.60
N ARG A 275 -14.32 5.30 18.87
CA ARG A 275 -14.73 4.94 20.23
C ARG A 275 -13.69 4.06 20.91
N THR A 276 -13.17 3.03 20.23
CA THR A 276 -12.12 2.15 20.76
C THR A 276 -10.84 2.92 21.06
N ILE A 277 -10.38 3.77 20.13
CA ILE A 277 -9.20 4.63 20.34
C ILE A 277 -9.40 5.56 21.54
N ALA A 278 -10.58 6.16 21.68
CA ALA A 278 -10.89 7.01 22.84
C ALA A 278 -10.83 6.22 24.15
N ALA A 279 -11.36 4.99 24.18
CA ALA A 279 -11.30 4.12 25.34
C ALA A 279 -9.85 3.72 25.70
N ILE A 280 -9.03 3.35 24.71
CA ILE A 280 -7.59 3.06 24.89
C ILE A 280 -6.88 4.25 25.54
N ARG A 281 -7.10 5.46 25.01
CA ARG A 281 -6.47 6.69 25.51
C ARG A 281 -6.95 7.09 26.91
N ALA A 282 -8.22 6.86 27.22
CA ALA A 282 -8.76 7.09 28.55
C ALA A 282 -8.09 6.17 29.58
N ARG A 283 -7.93 4.87 29.26
CA ARG A 283 -7.21 3.92 30.13
C ARG A 283 -5.75 4.33 30.33
N ALA A 284 -5.06 4.74 29.27
CA ALA A 284 -3.69 5.24 29.32
C ALA A 284 -3.52 6.42 30.30
N THR A 285 -4.48 7.35 30.29
CA THR A 285 -4.46 8.54 31.15
C THR A 285 -4.76 8.20 32.61
N ALA A 286 -5.66 7.24 32.84
CA ALA A 286 -5.97 6.75 34.19
C ALA A 286 -4.78 6.04 34.84
N VAL A 287 -4.02 5.23 34.07
CA VAL A 287 -2.80 4.56 34.56
C VAL A 287 -1.69 5.57 34.88
N ALA A 288 -1.59 6.67 34.12
CA ALA A 288 -0.63 7.73 34.37
C ALA A 288 -0.92 8.57 35.63
N THR A 289 -2.08 8.37 36.29
CA THR A 289 -2.47 9.06 37.52
C THR A 289 -2.51 8.05 38.70
N PRO A 290 -1.37 7.68 39.32
CA PRO A 290 -1.43 6.89 40.54
C PRO A 290 -1.92 7.76 41.71
N ALA A 291 -2.56 7.09 42.68
CA ALA A 291 -3.26 7.62 43.84
C ALA A 291 -2.37 8.39 44.84
N THR A 292 -1.81 9.54 44.47
CA THR A 292 -1.10 10.44 45.41
C THR A 292 -2.06 11.34 46.20
N THR A 293 -3.36 11.38 45.88
CA THR A 293 -4.31 12.32 46.53
C THR A 293 -5.07 11.73 47.73
N MET A 294 -4.84 10.48 48.14
CA MET A 294 -5.57 9.88 49.28
C MET A 294 -4.80 9.81 50.61
N ALA A 295 -3.58 10.35 50.70
CA ALA A 295 -2.76 10.28 51.93
C ALA A 295 -2.66 11.59 52.74
N THR A 296 -3.24 12.70 52.29
CA THR A 296 -3.07 14.03 52.93
C THR A 296 -4.35 14.64 53.52
N ALA A 297 -5.43 13.85 53.70
CA ALA A 297 -6.68 14.32 54.30
C ALA A 297 -7.08 13.58 55.59
N ALA A 298 -6.15 12.89 56.25
CA ALA A 298 -6.39 12.23 57.54
C ALA A 298 -5.27 12.54 58.54
N SER A 299 -4.97 13.82 58.74
CA SER A 299 -4.21 14.34 59.89
C SER A 299 -4.49 15.83 60.02
N GLY A 300 -5.49 16.18 60.82
CA GLY A 300 -5.81 17.53 61.26
C GLY A 300 -6.71 17.42 62.49
N PRO A 301 -6.38 18.12 63.58
CA PRO A 301 -6.58 17.71 64.98
C PRO A 301 -8.01 17.71 65.49
#